data_AF-A0A519SVF0-F1
#
_entry.id   AF-A0A519SVF0-F1
#
_cell.length_a   1.000
_cell.length_b   1.000
_cell.length_c   1.000
_cell.angle_alpha   90.00
_cell.angle_beta   90.00
_cell.angle_gamma   90.00
#
_symmetry.space_group_name_H-M   'P 1'
#
loop_
_entity.id
_entity.type
_entity.pdbx_description
1 polymer ?
#
loop_
_entity_poly.entity_id
_entity_poly.type
_entity_poly.pdbx_seq_one_letter_code
_entity_poly.pdbx_strand_id
1 'polypeptide(L)'
;MFNSLRDKLTLSFVNSIFNSYETGELDTGKRFVSSIAGVYLLQKAIKDIPNHPFKAVQKFALSGLLLYAAASGLNKKIIKKPKELSDIRRNQIQGNDPHSVPAFV
;
A
#
# COMPACT_ATOMS: atom_id res chain seq x y z
N MET A 1 9.07 -30.09 -5.95
CA MET A 1 8.95 -29.48 -7.30
C MET A 1 7.70 -28.60 -7.45
N PHE A 2 6.53 -28.98 -6.89
CA PHE A 2 5.31 -28.15 -6.93
C PHE A 2 5.39 -26.80 -6.19
N ASN A 3 6.23 -26.71 -5.15
CA ASN A 3 6.35 -25.48 -4.35
C ASN A 3 6.98 -24.33 -5.16
N SER A 4 8.01 -24.60 -5.97
CA SER A 4 8.68 -23.58 -6.77
C SER A 4 7.82 -23.04 -7.92
N LEU A 5 6.91 -23.87 -8.45
CA LEU A 5 5.91 -23.44 -9.43
C LEU A 5 4.86 -22.51 -8.81
N ARG A 6 4.39 -22.83 -7.60
CA ARG A 6 3.50 -21.95 -6.85
C ARG A 6 4.16 -20.61 -6.56
N ASP A 7 5.40 -20.62 -6.08
CA ASP A 7 6.15 -19.41 -5.72
C ASP A 7 6.37 -18.49 -6.93
N LYS A 8 6.65 -19.07 -8.11
CA LYS A 8 6.77 -18.30 -9.36
C LYS A 8 5.44 -17.71 -9.83
N LEU A 9 4.35 -18.45 -9.67
CA LEU A 9 3.01 -17.98 -10.03
C LEU A 9 2.51 -16.87 -9.10
N THR A 10 2.73 -17.00 -7.79
CA THR A 10 2.43 -15.92 -6.83
C THR A 10 3.29 -14.70 -7.10
N LEU A 11 4.59 -14.85 -7.40
CA LEU A 11 5.45 -13.71 -7.75
C LEU A 11 5.00 -13.02 -9.04
N SER A 12 4.61 -13.79 -10.05
CA SER A 12 4.16 -13.26 -11.34
C SER A 12 2.81 -12.56 -11.22
N PHE A 13 1.89 -13.12 -10.44
CA PHE A 13 0.58 -12.52 -10.17
C PHE A 13 0.70 -11.24 -9.34
N VAL A 14 1.57 -11.25 -8.31
CA VAL A 14 1.93 -10.05 -7.55
C VAL A 14 2.54 -9.00 -8.49
N ASN A 15 3.55 -9.32 -9.29
CA ASN A 15 4.15 -8.34 -10.19
C ASN A 15 3.18 -7.80 -11.26
N SER A 16 2.27 -8.62 -11.76
CA SER A 16 1.25 -8.20 -12.74
C SER A 16 0.22 -7.23 -12.17
N ILE A 17 -0.27 -7.48 -10.96
CA ILE A 17 -1.15 -6.55 -10.22
C ILE A 17 -0.40 -5.24 -9.93
N PHE A 18 0.90 -5.33 -9.66
CA PHE A 18 1.67 -4.16 -9.27
C PHE A 18 2.07 -3.23 -10.42
N ASN A 19 2.12 -3.73 -11.66
CA ASN A 19 2.58 -2.97 -12.84
C ASN A 19 1.46 -2.41 -13.74
N SER A 20 0.19 -2.81 -13.58
CA SER A 20 -0.85 -2.51 -14.59
C SER A 20 -1.73 -1.28 -14.36
N TYR A 21 -1.57 -0.49 -13.28
CA TYR A 21 -2.48 0.64 -13.02
C TYR A 21 -1.76 1.92 -12.61
N GLU A 22 -2.28 3.05 -13.09
CA GLU A 22 -1.78 4.39 -12.81
C GLU A 22 -1.76 4.71 -11.30
N THR A 23 -0.74 5.48 -10.93
CA THR A 23 -0.06 5.49 -9.62
C THR A 23 -0.87 6.04 -8.44
N GLY A 24 -2.07 6.57 -8.65
CA GLY A 24 -2.96 7.06 -7.58
C GLY A 24 -4.05 6.08 -7.16
N GLU A 25 -4.73 5.45 -8.12
CA GLU A 25 -5.83 4.51 -7.86
C GLU A 25 -5.29 3.11 -7.49
N LEU A 26 -4.13 2.75 -8.04
CA LEU A 26 -3.47 1.48 -7.75
C LEU A 26 -3.02 1.36 -6.29
N ASP A 27 -2.60 2.45 -5.66
CA ASP A 27 -2.15 2.43 -4.26
C ASP A 27 -3.34 2.17 -3.32
N THR A 28 -4.51 2.74 -3.62
CA THR A 28 -5.76 2.47 -2.90
C THR A 28 -6.24 1.03 -3.12
N GLY A 29 -6.23 0.54 -4.37
CA GLY A 29 -6.63 -0.82 -4.71
C GLY A 29 -5.73 -1.89 -4.06
N LYS A 30 -4.40 -1.70 -4.10
CA LYS A 30 -3.43 -2.57 -3.43
C LYS A 30 -3.67 -2.63 -1.93
N ARG A 31 -3.93 -1.49 -1.28
CA ARG A 31 -4.24 -1.44 0.16
C ARG A 31 -5.54 -2.16 0.49
N PHE A 32 -6.57 -1.99 -0.34
CA PHE A 32 -7.86 -2.64 -0.14
C PHE A 32 -7.72 -4.18 -0.22
N VAL A 33 -7.09 -4.67 -1.29
CA VAL A 33 -6.84 -6.11 -1.48
C VAL A 33 -5.94 -6.67 -0.37
N SER A 34 -4.87 -5.95 -0.01
CA SER A 34 -3.96 -6.38 1.06
C SER A 34 -4.65 -6.40 2.43
N SER A 35 -5.57 -5.47 2.69
CA SER A 35 -6.36 -5.44 3.93
C SER A 35 -7.30 -6.65 4.01
N ILE A 36 -8.08 -6.91 2.95
CA ILE A 36 -9.01 -8.04 2.91
C ILE A 36 -8.25 -9.36 3.03
N ALA A 37 -7.20 -9.53 2.23
CA ALA A 37 -6.38 -10.73 2.25
C ALA A 37 -5.69 -10.93 3.61
N GLY A 38 -5.18 -9.85 4.20
CA GLY A 38 -4.58 -9.84 5.53
C GLY A 38 -5.55 -10.29 6.61
N VAL A 39 -6.75 -9.69 6.69
CA VAL A 39 -7.78 -10.06 7.67
C VAL A 39 -8.25 -11.52 7.47
N TYR A 40 -8.49 -11.93 6.23
CA TYR A 40 -8.89 -13.31 5.92
C TYR A 40 -7.84 -14.33 6.36
N LEU A 41 -6.55 -14.07 6.05
CA LEU A 41 -5.46 -14.97 6.45
C LEU A 41 -5.24 -14.99 7.96
N LEU A 42 -5.41 -13.85 8.64
CA LEU A 42 -5.32 -13.77 10.09
C LEU A 42 -6.44 -14.61 10.76
N GLN A 43 -7.68 -14.48 10.28
CA GLN A 43 -8.80 -15.30 10.76
C GLN A 43 -8.52 -16.80 10.54
N LYS A 44 -7.98 -17.15 9.37
CA LYS A 44 -7.62 -18.52 9.03
C LYS A 44 -6.40 -19.03 9.80
N ALA A 45 -5.49 -18.16 10.21
CA ALA A 45 -4.37 -18.50 11.09
C ALA A 45 -4.90 -18.91 12.46
N ILE A 46 -5.77 -18.08 13.07
CA ILE A 46 -6.37 -18.33 14.39
C ILE A 46 -7.12 -19.66 14.40
N LYS A 47 -7.93 -19.94 13.36
CA LYS A 47 -8.66 -21.21 13.23
C LYS A 47 -7.75 -22.44 13.07
N ASP A 48 -6.56 -22.27 12.50
CA ASP A 48 -5.61 -23.37 12.25
C ASP A 48 -4.67 -23.64 13.45
N ILE A 49 -4.59 -22.75 14.44
CA ILE A 49 -3.74 -22.91 15.64
C ILE A 49 -3.88 -24.29 16.31
N PRO A 50 -5.10 -24.78 16.63
CA PRO A 50 -5.25 -26.02 17.38
C PRO A 50 -4.84 -27.28 16.59
N ASN A 51 -4.96 -27.26 15.26
CA ASN A 51 -4.73 -28.46 14.43
C ASN A 51 -3.37 -28.43 13.72
N HIS A 52 -2.88 -27.25 13.33
CA HIS A 52 -1.70 -27.07 12.50
C HIS A 52 -0.90 -25.82 12.94
N PRO A 53 -0.22 -25.86 14.10
CA PRO A 53 0.44 -24.69 14.69
C PRO A 53 1.52 -24.10 13.78
N PHE A 54 2.35 -24.92 13.12
CA PHE A 54 3.37 -24.43 12.19
C PHE A 54 2.77 -23.68 10.99
N LYS A 55 1.66 -24.19 10.44
CA LYS A 55 0.94 -23.55 9.33
C LYS A 55 0.24 -22.27 9.78
N ALA A 56 -0.27 -22.26 11.01
CA ALA A 56 -0.87 -21.08 11.62
C ALA A 56 0.17 -19.96 11.78
N VAL A 57 1.39 -20.26 12.24
CA VAL A 57 2.48 -19.27 12.35
C VAL A 57 2.84 -18.66 10.98
N GLN A 58 2.97 -19.49 9.94
CA GLN A 58 3.24 -18.98 8.58
C GLN A 58 2.13 -18.05 8.08
N LYS A 59 0.86 -18.43 8.29
CA LYS A 59 -0.29 -17.59 7.92
C LYS A 59 -0.35 -16.30 8.73
N PHE A 60 -0.03 -16.37 10.02
CA PHE A 60 0.02 -15.21 10.90
C PHE A 60 1.07 -14.21 10.43
N ALA A 61 2.30 -14.68 10.15
CA ALA A 61 3.37 -13.86 9.61
C ALA A 61 2.98 -13.22 8.27
N LEU A 62 2.41 -14.01 7.34
CA LEU A 62 1.95 -13.50 6.05
C LEU A 62 0.84 -12.46 6.19
N SER A 63 -0.12 -12.70 7.10
CA SER A 63 -1.19 -11.74 7.38
C SER A 63 -0.66 -10.44 7.95
N GLY A 64 0.32 -10.49 8.85
CA GLY A 64 0.98 -9.31 9.41
C GLY A 64 1.68 -8.49 8.34
N LEU A 65 2.36 -9.15 7.40
CA LEU A 65 3.04 -8.48 6.29
C LEU A 65 2.05 -7.79 5.34
N LEU A 66 0.91 -8.42 5.05
CA LEU A 66 -0.14 -7.83 4.21
C LEU A 66 -0.83 -6.64 4.87
N LEU A 67 -1.14 -6.75 6.17
CA LEU A 67 -1.72 -5.64 6.93
C LEU A 67 -0.74 -4.48 7.09
N TYR A 68 0.54 -4.79 7.30
CA TYR A 68 1.61 -3.78 7.32
C TYR A 68 1.72 -3.08 5.97
N ALA A 69 1.72 -3.82 4.85
CA ALA A 69 1.74 -3.25 3.51
C ALA A 69 0.52 -2.34 3.26
N ALA A 70 -0.67 -2.75 3.71
CA ALA A 70 -1.89 -1.95 3.60
C ALA A 70 -1.84 -0.66 4.45
N ALA A 71 -1.25 -0.72 5.64
CA ALA A 71 -1.12 0.43 6.53
C ALA A 71 0.03 1.37 6.11
N SER A 72 1.11 0.81 5.56
CA SER A 72 2.24 1.56 5.04
C SER A 72 1.78 2.45 3.89
N GLY A 73 1.98 3.76 4.02
CA GLY A 73 1.51 4.74 3.05
C GLY A 73 0.24 5.51 3.46
N LEU A 74 -0.47 5.12 4.54
CA LEU A 74 -1.45 6.01 5.19
C LEU A 74 -0.77 7.27 5.74
N ASN A 75 0.49 7.13 6.16
CA ASN A 75 1.27 8.19 6.78
C ASN A 75 2.10 9.02 5.77
N LYS A 76 1.99 8.75 4.46
CA LYS A 76 2.52 9.68 3.46
C LYS A 76 1.71 10.95 3.62
N LYS A 77 2.34 12.03 4.10
CA LYS A 77 1.73 13.37 4.22
C LYS A 77 0.83 13.57 3.01
N ILE A 78 -0.48 13.63 3.25
CA ILE A 78 -1.40 14.17 2.27
C ILE A 78 -0.91 15.60 2.10
N ILE A 79 -0.10 15.85 1.06
CA ILE A 79 0.23 17.20 0.65
C ILE A 79 -1.11 17.75 0.24
N LYS A 80 -1.77 18.44 1.17
CA LYS A 80 -3.05 19.08 0.94
C LYS A 80 -2.76 20.05 -0.19
N LYS A 81 -3.24 19.73 -1.40
CA LYS A 81 -3.06 20.64 -2.54
C LYS A 81 -3.64 21.99 -2.10
N PRO A 82 -2.87 23.08 -2.20
CA PRO A 82 -3.36 24.39 -1.78
C PRO A 82 -4.63 24.68 -2.58
N LYS A 83 -5.75 24.77 -1.88
CA LYS A 83 -7.08 24.92 -2.49
C LYS A 83 -7.51 26.38 -2.51
N GLU A 84 -6.91 27.20 -1.65
CA GLU A 84 -7.14 28.63 -1.54
C GLU A 84 -5.96 29.42 -2.14
N LEU A 85 -6.26 30.60 -2.71
CA LEU A 85 -5.26 31.52 -3.26
C LEU A 85 -4.22 31.97 -2.22
N SER A 86 -4.62 32.06 -0.94
CA SER A 86 -3.76 32.35 0.20
C SER A 86 -2.68 31.27 0.40
N ASP A 87 -3.05 29.99 0.31
CA ASP A 87 -2.15 28.84 0.44
C ASP A 87 -1.17 28.77 -0.74
N ILE A 88 -1.65 29.07 -1.96
CA ILE A 88 -0.81 29.15 -3.17
C ILE A 88 0.25 30.26 -2.99
N ARG A 89 -0.16 31.49 -2.64
CA ARG A 89 0.80 32.59 -2.41
C ARG A 89 1.81 32.25 -1.32
N ARG A 90 1.38 31.64 -0.22
CA ARG A 90 2.28 31.28 0.87
C ARG A 90 3.35 30.29 0.42
N ASN A 91 2.98 29.29 -0.39
CA ASN A 91 3.93 28.33 -0.96
C ASN A 91 4.85 28.96 -2.01
N GLN A 92 4.35 29.91 -2.82
CA GLN A 92 5.16 30.68 -3.78
C GLN A 92 6.20 31.56 -3.07
N ILE A 93 5.81 32.27 -2.01
CA ILE A 93 6.72 33.12 -1.22
C ILE A 93 7.78 32.29 -0.50
N GLN A 94 7.42 31.08 -0.06
CA GLN A 94 8.34 30.17 0.62
C GLN A 94 9.25 29.37 -0.33
N GLY A 95 9.13 29.57 -1.65
CA GLY A 95 9.96 28.88 -2.66
C GLY A 95 9.73 27.37 -2.73
N ASN A 96 8.57 26.90 -2.25
CA ASN A 96 8.24 25.48 -2.15
C ASN A 96 7.49 24.94 -3.38
N ASP A 97 7.31 25.79 -4.40
CA ASP A 97 6.63 25.46 -5.65
C ASP A 97 7.64 25.47 -6.82
N PRO A 98 8.02 24.30 -7.37
CA PRO A 98 9.01 24.18 -8.43
C PRO A 98 8.51 24.63 -9.81
N HIS A 99 7.23 24.98 -9.96
CA HIS A 99 6.63 25.39 -11.24
C HIS A 99 6.17 26.85 -11.29
N SER A 100 6.23 27.59 -10.18
CA SER A 100 5.78 28.99 -10.15
C SER A 100 6.91 29.98 -10.38
N VAL A 101 6.87 30.70 -11.50
CA VAL A 101 7.65 31.94 -11.65
C VAL A 101 7.00 33.00 -10.76
N PRO A 102 7.73 33.64 -9.83
CA PRO A 102 7.14 34.66 -8.96
C PRO A 102 6.74 35.88 -9.80
N ALA A 103 5.45 36.20 -9.81
CA ALA A 103 4.95 37.44 -10.39
C ALA A 103 5.22 38.58 -9.40
N PHE A 104 6.40 39.20 -9.52
CA PHE A 104 6.65 40.50 -8.89
C PHE A 104 5.99 41.58 -9.77
N VAL A 105 4.99 42.26 -9.21
CA VAL A 105 4.46 43.54 -9.71
C VAL A 105 4.96 44.63 -8.78
#